data_AF-A0A060CC42-F1
#
_entry.id   AF-A0A060CC42-F1
#
_cell.length_a   1.000
_cell.length_b   1.000
_cell.length_c   1.000
_cell.angle_alpha   90.00
_cell.angle_beta   90.00
_cell.angle_gamma   90.00
#
_symmetry.space_group_name_H-M   'P 1'
#
loop_
_entity.id
_entity.type
_entity.pdbx_description
1 polymer ?
#
loop_
_entity_poly.entity_id
_entity_poly.type
_entity_poly.pdbx_seq_one_letter_code
_entity_poly.pdbx_strand_id
1 'polypeptide(L)' 'MNYLYGNQILSIPEEIWNFDTRDNIVHFAKSRGQVDTNWVIANTSILHFCGRPKPWDKHSINRFTILYQHYQRMLELNYK' A
#
# COMPACT_ATOMS: atom_id res chain seq x y z
N MET A 1 3.46 15.34 -15.36
CA MET A 1 4.46 15.45 -14.28
C MET A 1 5.82 14.92 -14.72
N ASN A 2 5.94 13.62 -15.04
CA ASN A 2 7.23 12.99 -15.36
C ASN A 2 8.00 13.63 -16.52
N TYR A 3 7.33 13.96 -17.64
CA TYR A 3 8.00 14.59 -18.80
C TYR A 3 8.57 15.98 -18.50
N LEU A 4 7.87 16.77 -17.69
CA LEU A 4 8.23 18.17 -17.43
C LEU A 4 9.21 18.32 -16.25
N TYR A 5 9.11 17.45 -15.25
CA TYR A 5 9.81 17.61 -13.98
C TYR A 5 10.65 16.40 -13.57
N GLY A 6 10.84 15.41 -14.45
CA GLY A 6 11.53 14.17 -14.11
C GLY A 6 12.94 14.38 -13.53
N ASN A 7 13.66 15.40 -14.00
CA ASN A 7 15.00 15.76 -13.51
C ASN A 7 15.00 16.61 -12.21
N GLN A 8 13.83 17.05 -11.74
CA GLN A 8 13.65 17.86 -10.53
C GLN A 8 12.97 17.07 -9.40
N ILE A 9 12.54 15.83 -9.68
CA ILE A 9 11.86 14.99 -8.69
C ILE A 9 12.90 14.18 -7.91
N LEU A 10 12.89 14.33 -6.59
CA LEU A 10 13.63 13.44 -5.70
C LEU A 10 12.95 12.07 -5.69
N SER A 11 13.68 11.04 -6.09
CA SER A 11 13.21 9.66 -5.99
C SER A 11 13.20 9.21 -4.53
N ILE A 12 12.09 8.63 -4.09
CA ILE A 12 11.93 8.04 -2.75
C ILE A 12 11.58 6.56 -2.87
N PRO A 13 11.92 5.72 -1.88
CA PRO A 13 11.59 4.29 -1.91
C PRO A 13 10.08 4.06 -1.95
N GLU A 14 9.59 3.41 -3.01
CA GLU A 14 8.16 3.14 -3.16
C GLU A 14 7.66 2.16 -2.08
N GLU A 15 8.50 1.22 -1.65
CA GLU A 15 8.14 0.23 -0.64
C GLU A 15 7.82 0.87 0.72
N ILE A 16 8.37 2.05 0.99
CA ILE A 16 8.17 2.78 2.24
C ILE A 16 7.04 3.80 2.09
N TRP A 17 7.05 4.58 1.01
CA TRP A 17 6.23 5.79 0.90
C TRP A 17 5.06 5.69 -0.07
N ASN A 18 4.96 4.63 -0.87
CA ASN A 18 3.92 4.49 -1.88
C ASN A 18 3.72 3.01 -2.28
N PHE A 19 3.55 2.12 -1.31
CA PHE A 19 3.49 0.69 -1.57
C PHE A 19 2.17 0.31 -2.26
N ASP A 20 2.21 -0.12 -3.53
CA ASP A 20 1.01 -0.60 -4.23
C ASP A 20 0.60 -1.97 -3.66
N THR A 21 -0.57 -2.02 -3.04
CA THR A 21 -1.06 -3.22 -2.36
C THR A 21 -1.36 -4.38 -3.31
N ARG A 22 -1.40 -4.15 -4.62
CA ARG A 22 -1.59 -5.19 -5.65
C ARG A 22 -0.28 -5.85 -6.06
N ASP A 23 0.84 -5.13 -5.93
CA ASP A 23 2.15 -5.54 -6.42
C ASP A 23 2.99 -6.26 -5.35
N ASN A 24 2.35 -6.76 -4.29
CA ASN A 24 3.03 -7.48 -3.20
C ASN A 24 3.95 -8.60 -3.70
N ILE A 25 3.48 -9.41 -4.66
CA ILE A 25 4.26 -10.50 -5.25
C ILE A 25 5.49 -9.96 -6.00
N VAL A 26 5.35 -8.82 -6.67
CA VAL A 26 6.43 -8.19 -7.43
C VAL A 26 7.51 -7.68 -6.48
N HIS A 27 7.14 -6.97 -5.41
CA HIS A 27 8.12 -6.50 -4.41
C HIS A 27 8.80 -7.66 -3.69
N PHE A 28 8.04 -8.71 -3.32
CA PHE A 28 8.59 -9.91 -2.71
C PHE A 28 9.62 -10.59 -3.64
N ALA A 29 9.29 -10.77 -4.91
CA ALA A 29 10.20 -11.39 -5.87
C ALA A 29 11.44 -10.53 -6.15
N LYS A 30 11.28 -9.23 -6.42
CA LYS A 30 12.38 -8.29 -6.70
C LYS A 30 13.39 -8.22 -5.53
N SER A 31 12.87 -8.25 -4.31
CA SER A 31 13.68 -8.21 -3.09
C SER A 31 14.22 -9.57 -2.64
N ARG A 32 14.04 -10.63 -3.45
CA ARG A 32 14.43 -12.01 -3.12
C ARG A 32 13.84 -12.50 -1.78
N GLY A 33 12.60 -12.11 -1.53
CA GLY A 33 11.81 -12.50 -0.37
C GLY A 33 11.96 -11.60 0.85
N GLN A 34 12.76 -10.53 0.79
CA GLN A 34 12.95 -9.63 1.92
C GLN A 34 11.72 -8.76 2.21
N VAL A 35 11.06 -8.25 1.15
CA VAL A 35 9.84 -7.44 1.25
C VAL A 35 8.64 -8.38 1.32
N ASP A 36 8.52 -9.08 2.43
CA ASP A 36 7.34 -9.89 2.77
C ASP A 36 6.27 -9.05 3.47
N THR A 37 5.17 -9.69 3.87
CA THR A 37 4.05 -8.97 4.51
C THR A 37 4.44 -8.38 5.87
N ASN A 38 5.29 -9.07 6.63
CA ASN A 38 5.73 -8.62 7.95
C ASN A 38 6.67 -7.42 7.81
N TRP A 39 7.58 -7.47 6.84
CA TRP A 39 8.45 -6.35 6.50
C TRP A 39 7.63 -5.13 6.09
N VAL A 40 6.62 -5.29 5.24
CA VAL A 40 5.73 -4.20 4.83
C VAL A 40 5.02 -3.58 6.04
N ILE A 41 4.43 -4.38 6.93
CA ILE A 41 3.76 -3.87 8.12
C ILE A 41 4.72 -3.09 9.04
N ALA A 42 5.99 -3.52 9.13
CA ALA A 42 6.98 -2.91 10.00
C ALA A 42 7.66 -1.65 9.42
N ASN A 43 7.78 -1.55 8.08
CA ASN A 43 8.61 -0.52 7.43
C ASN A 43 7.82 0.42 6.52
N THR A 44 6.66 0.01 6.01
CA THR A 44 5.87 0.82 5.08
C THR A 44 5.05 1.86 5.84
N SER A 45 5.22 3.12 5.47
CA SER A 45 4.48 4.25 6.03
C SER A 45 3.14 4.46 5.33
N ILE A 46 3.06 4.23 4.01
CA ILE A 46 1.85 4.48 3.22
C ILE A 46 1.54 3.27 2.34
N LEU A 47 0.38 2.67 2.58
CA LEU A 47 -0.23 1.67 1.69
C LEU A 47 -1.13 2.38 0.67
N HIS A 48 -0.82 2.18 -0.61
CA HIS A 48 -1.58 2.76 -1.70
C HIS A 48 -2.48 1.69 -2.35
N PHE A 49 -3.79 1.82 -2.14
CA PHE A 49 -4.80 0.98 -2.76
C PHE A 49 -5.18 1.52 -4.17
N CYS A 50 -4.25 1.37 -5.11
CA CYS A 50 -4.41 1.75 -6.51
C CYS A 50 -5.50 0.94 -7.23
N GLY A 51 -6.11 1.52 -8.27
CA GLY A 51 -7.01 0.78 -9.17
C GLY A 51 -8.26 0.22 -8.47
N ARG A 52 -8.72 -0.96 -8.94
CA ARG A 52 -9.87 -1.70 -8.42
C ARG A 52 -9.47 -3.17 -8.13
N PRO A 53 -10.18 -3.87 -7.22
CA PRO A 53 -11.24 -3.37 -6.35
C PRO A 53 -10.68 -2.51 -5.20
N LYS A 54 -11.49 -1.59 -4.68
CA LYS A 54 -11.11 -0.74 -3.54
C LYS A 54 -11.32 -1.50 -2.22
N PRO A 55 -10.58 -1.19 -1.15
CA PRO A 55 -10.64 -1.99 0.09
C PRO A 55 -11.97 -1.84 0.86
N TRP A 56 -12.74 -0.77 0.59
CA TRP A 56 -14.10 -0.58 1.12
C TRP A 56 -15.18 -1.33 0.31
N ASP A 57 -14.82 -1.95 -0.82
CA ASP A 57 -15.76 -2.76 -1.59
C ASP A 57 -15.99 -4.11 -0.89
N LYS A 58 -17.25 -4.53 -0.81
CA LYS A 58 -17.66 -5.78 -0.14
C LYS A 58 -16.98 -7.04 -0.69
N HIS A 59 -16.56 -7.01 -1.95
CA HIS A 59 -15.93 -8.14 -2.65
C HIS A 59 -14.41 -7.96 -2.80
N SER A 60 -13.81 -7.00 -2.09
CA SER A 60 -12.37 -6.76 -2.17
C SER A 60 -11.60 -7.87 -1.48
N ILE A 61 -10.86 -8.66 -2.25
CA ILE A 61 -9.99 -9.72 -1.76
C ILE A 61 -8.55 -9.32 -2.08
N ASN A 62 -7.95 -8.56 -1.18
CA ASN A 62 -6.52 -8.24 -1.18
C ASN A 62 -5.95 -8.55 0.20
N ARG A 63 -4.67 -8.94 0.25
CA ARG A 63 -3.90 -9.21 1.47
C ARG A 63 -4.02 -8.09 2.52
N PHE A 64 -4.14 -6.84 2.08
CA PHE A 64 -4.21 -5.66 2.96
C PHE A 64 -5.62 -5.13 3.20
N THR A 65 -6.66 -5.74 2.62
CA THR A 65 -8.05 -5.27 2.76
C THR A 65 -8.51 -5.27 4.22
N ILE A 66 -8.18 -6.33 4.97
CA ILE A 66 -8.58 -6.46 6.37
C ILE A 66 -8.02 -5.33 7.24
N LEU A 67 -6.78 -4.90 6.98
CA LEU A 67 -6.14 -3.81 7.70
C LEU A 67 -6.88 -2.49 7.44
N TYR A 68 -7.21 -2.20 6.19
CA TYR A 68 -7.99 -1.00 5.85
C TYR A 68 -9.36 -1.01 6.54
N GLN A 69 -10.08 -2.13 6.47
CA GLN A 69 -11.41 -2.25 7.10
C GLN A 69 -11.34 -2.13 8.62
N HIS A 70 -10.28 -2.65 9.25
CA HIS A 70 -10.05 -2.47 10.67
C HIS A 70 -9.91 -0.99 11.05
N TYR A 71 -9.09 -0.22 10.31
CA TYR A 71 -8.97 1.22 10.51
C TYR A 71 -10.27 1.98 10.24
N GLN A 72 -11.02 1.60 9.20
CA GLN A 72 -12.33 2.19 8.92
C GLN A 72 -13.27 1.99 10.11
N ARG A 73 -13.31 0.80 10.70
CA ARG A 73 -14.12 0.51 11.88
C ARG A 73 -13.68 1.33 13.09
N MET A 74 -12.38 1.48 13.33
CA MET A 74 -11.88 2.34 14.42
C MET A 74 -12.33 3.79 14.24
N LEU A 75 -12.29 4.30 13.01
CA LEU A 75 -12.77 5.63 12.68
C LEU A 75 -14.26 5.79 13.03
N GLU A 76 -15.10 4.87 12.55
CA GLU A 76 -16.55 4.89 12.81
C GLU A 76 -16.91 4.82 14.30
N LEU A 77 -16.08 4.19 15.14
CA LEU A 77 -16.27 4.12 16.58
C LEU A 77 -15.85 5.42 17.29
N ASN A 78 -14.81 6.09 16.81
CA ASN A 78 -14.26 7.29 17.43
C ASN A 78 -15.04 8.58 17.10
N TYR A 79 -15.90 8.54 16.08
CA TYR A 79 -16.76 9.67 15.69
C TYR A 79 -18.25 9.46 16.03
N LYS A 80 -18.55 8.49 16.91
CA LYS A 80 -19.86 8.34 17.56
C LYS A 80 -19.86 9.00 18.92
#